data_AF-A0A4Y2GUH9-F1
#
_entry.id   AF-A0A4Y2GUH9-F1
#
_cell.length_a   1.000
_cell.length_b   1.000
_cell.length_c   1.000
_cell.angle_alpha   90.00
_cell.angle_beta   90.00
_cell.angle_gamma   90.00
#
_symmetry.space_group_name_H-M   'P 1'
#
loop_
_entity.id
_entity.type
_entity.pdbx_description
1 polymer ?
#
loop_
_entity_poly.entity_id
_entity_poly.type
_entity_poly.pdbx_seq_one_letter_code
_entity_poly.pdbx_strand_id
1 'polypeptide(L)'
;MLFNIRKNVKEAYGSSNDDNDIVDIGVSYDGSWLTRVHISNNGIGRVIDLLTGFVIDFEVMSKLCEECQQTKLIHIEDTAELHFRYEGHRDFCSITYVGSSGSMEVKAAIKLLERSESIGLRYTSLLSDGDSKAFLELNERKIYGSQVEI
;
A
#
# COMPACT_ATOMS: atom_id res chain seq x y z
N MET A 1 1.43 -1.12 -17.19
CA MET A 1 1.94 -2.51 -17.05
C MET A 1 0.98 -3.38 -16.26
N LEU A 2 0.58 -2.99 -15.04
CA LEU A 2 -0.34 -3.80 -14.20
C LEU A 2 -1.74 -4.02 -14.81
N PHE A 3 -2.21 -3.14 -15.69
CA PHE A 3 -3.52 -3.28 -16.36
C PHE A 3 -3.69 -4.64 -17.06
N ASN A 4 -2.74 -5.01 -17.93
CA ASN A 4 -2.80 -6.30 -18.63
C ASN A 4 -2.67 -7.50 -17.68
N ILE A 5 -1.89 -7.35 -16.62
CA ILE A 5 -1.72 -8.39 -15.60
C ILE A 5 -3.06 -8.63 -14.89
N ARG A 6 -3.74 -7.56 -14.45
CA ARG A 6 -5.04 -7.64 -13.79
C ARG A 6 -6.10 -8.26 -14.70
N LYS A 7 -6.07 -7.92 -15.99
CA LYS A 7 -6.94 -8.56 -17.00
C LYS A 7 -6.70 -10.07 -17.08
N ASN A 8 -5.44 -10.50 -17.19
CA ASN A 8 -5.10 -11.93 -17.21
C ASN A 8 -5.53 -12.65 -15.92
N VAL A 9 -5.43 -11.99 -14.76
CA VAL A 9 -5.93 -12.53 -13.49
C VAL A 9 -7.45 -12.68 -13.54
N LYS A 10 -8.20 -11.64 -13.94
CA LYS A 10 -9.67 -11.74 -14.10
C LYS A 10 -10.08 -12.89 -15.03
N GLU A 11 -9.38 -13.06 -16.15
CA GLU A 11 -9.62 -14.17 -17.09
C GLU A 11 -9.33 -15.54 -16.45
N ALA A 12 -8.27 -15.65 -15.63
CA ALA A 12 -7.94 -16.89 -14.91
C ALA A 12 -9.02 -17.29 -13.88
N TYR A 13 -9.71 -16.30 -13.30
CA TYR A 13 -10.86 -16.50 -12.41
C TYR A 13 -12.19 -16.69 -13.15
N GLY A 14 -12.17 -16.75 -14.49
CA GLY A 14 -13.35 -17.03 -15.31
C GLY A 14 -14.29 -15.84 -15.50
N SER A 15 -13.88 -14.63 -15.14
CA SER A 15 -14.66 -13.41 -15.36
C SER A 15 -14.70 -13.05 -16.85
N SER A 16 -15.90 -12.74 -17.37
CA SER A 16 -16.03 -12.12 -18.70
C SER A 16 -15.40 -10.72 -18.68
N ASN A 17 -14.88 -10.25 -19.82
CA ASN A 17 -14.23 -8.94 -19.99
C ASN A 17 -15.15 -7.71 -19.77
N ASP A 18 -16.16 -7.80 -18.91
CA ASP A 18 -17.00 -6.67 -18.53
C ASP A 18 -16.26 -5.84 -17.48
N ASP A 19 -15.93 -4.60 -17.84
CA ASP A 19 -15.04 -3.74 -17.04
C ASP A 19 -15.64 -3.36 -15.67
N ASN A 20 -16.95 -3.57 -15.48
CA ASN A 20 -17.68 -3.24 -14.25
C ASN A 20 -17.75 -4.38 -13.23
N ASP A 21 -17.32 -5.60 -13.57
CA ASP A 21 -17.41 -6.72 -12.63
C ASP A 21 -16.20 -6.75 -11.68
N ILE A 22 -16.49 -6.80 -10.38
CA ILE A 22 -15.49 -6.96 -9.32
C ILE A 22 -15.28 -8.45 -9.13
N VAL A 23 -14.03 -8.89 -9.34
CA VAL A 23 -13.68 -10.31 -9.20
C VAL A 23 -13.10 -10.55 -7.81
N ASP A 24 -13.73 -11.46 -7.07
CA ASP A 24 -13.22 -11.93 -5.78
C ASP A 24 -12.04 -12.88 -6.00
N ILE A 25 -10.89 -12.54 -5.41
CA ILE A 25 -9.64 -13.29 -5.56
C ILE A 25 -8.95 -13.53 -4.22
N GLY A 26 -8.15 -14.60 -4.17
CA GLY A 26 -7.27 -14.88 -3.04
C GLY A 26 -5.88 -14.31 -3.32
N VAL A 27 -5.29 -13.62 -2.35
CA VAL A 27 -4.00 -12.95 -2.52
C VAL A 27 -3.03 -13.28 -1.40
N SER A 28 -1.75 -13.24 -1.72
CA SER A 28 -0.68 -13.12 -0.73
C SER A 28 -0.27 -11.67 -0.60
N TYR A 29 -0.03 -11.24 0.64
CA TYR A 29 0.45 -9.91 0.97
C TYR A 29 1.69 -10.01 1.86
N ASP A 30 2.71 -9.22 1.52
CA ASP A 30 3.92 -9.09 2.33
C ASP A 30 4.60 -7.73 2.10
N GLY A 31 5.29 -7.25 3.14
CA GLY A 31 6.10 -6.04 3.16
C GLY A 31 7.60 -6.31 3.01
N SER A 32 8.24 -5.67 2.03
CA SER A 32 9.70 -5.70 1.89
C SER A 32 10.34 -4.36 2.25
N TRP A 33 11.52 -4.38 2.87
CA TRP A 33 12.21 -3.19 3.38
C TRP A 33 13.56 -2.98 2.70
N LEU A 34 13.92 -1.72 2.43
CA LEU A 34 15.21 -1.39 1.81
C LEU A 34 16.40 -1.73 2.71
N THR A 35 16.26 -1.50 4.02
CA THR A 35 17.25 -1.90 5.03
C THR A 35 16.59 -2.82 6.05
N ARG A 36 17.31 -3.18 7.13
CA ARG A 36 16.73 -4.00 8.20
C ARG A 36 15.40 -3.42 8.69
N VAL A 37 14.40 -4.29 8.78
CA VAL A 37 12.97 -4.02 9.01
C VAL A 37 12.71 -2.81 9.92
N HIS A 38 13.27 -2.80 11.13
CA HIS A 38 12.94 -1.79 12.16
C HIS A 38 13.63 -0.44 12.01
N ILE A 39 14.64 -0.32 11.14
CA ILE A 39 15.35 0.94 10.88
C ILE A 39 15.08 1.48 9.48
N SER A 40 14.31 0.75 8.67
CA SER A 40 14.07 1.14 7.28
C SER A 40 13.19 2.37 7.20
N ASN A 41 13.63 3.33 6.38
CA ASN A 41 12.83 4.50 6.01
C ASN A 41 11.98 4.27 4.78
N ASN A 42 12.29 3.22 4.00
CA ASN A 42 11.59 2.88 2.77
C ASN A 42 11.11 1.43 2.83
N GLY A 43 9.90 1.18 2.37
CA GLY A 43 9.33 -0.14 2.25
C GLY A 43 8.37 -0.23 1.08
N ILE A 44 8.02 -1.46 0.71
CA ILE A 44 7.04 -1.75 -0.33
C ILE A 44 6.13 -2.87 0.15
N GLY A 45 4.83 -2.63 0.18
CA GLY A 45 3.81 -3.67 0.32
C GLY A 45 3.45 -4.20 -1.07
N ARG A 46 3.31 -5.52 -1.23
CA ARG A 46 2.99 -6.15 -2.52
C ARG A 46 1.81 -7.09 -2.37
N VAL A 47 0.94 -7.08 -3.38
CA VAL A 47 -0.18 -8.02 -3.50
C VAL A 47 0.12 -8.95 -4.67
N ILE A 48 0.14 -10.25 -4.37
CA ILE A 48 0.38 -11.32 -5.34
C ILE A 48 -0.86 -12.18 -5.41
N ASP A 49 -1.38 -12.39 -6.60
CA ASP A 49 -2.50 -13.30 -6.82
C ASP A 49 -2.09 -14.76 -6.53
N LEU A 50 -2.90 -15.49 -5.76
CA LEU A 50 -2.57 -16.87 -5.37
C LEU A 50 -2.70 -17.87 -6.53
N LEU A 51 -3.58 -17.61 -7.49
CA LEU A 51 -3.83 -18.53 -8.60
C LEU A 51 -2.74 -18.44 -9.68
N THR A 52 -2.43 -17.22 -10.12
CA THR A 52 -1.50 -16.94 -11.21
C THR A 52 -0.08 -16.67 -10.75
N GLY A 53 0.11 -16.30 -9.48
CA GLY A 53 1.40 -15.86 -8.94
C GLY A 53 1.84 -14.47 -9.42
N PHE A 54 0.97 -13.71 -10.08
CA PHE A 54 1.31 -12.38 -10.58
C PHE A 54 1.22 -11.31 -9.50
N VAL A 55 2.14 -10.34 -9.55
CA VAL A 55 2.04 -9.10 -8.76
C VAL A 55 0.96 -8.22 -9.40
N ILE A 56 -0.15 -8.02 -8.69
CA ILE A 56 -1.31 -7.27 -9.19
C ILE A 56 -1.36 -5.83 -8.67
N ASP A 57 -0.74 -5.57 -7.52
CA ASP A 57 -0.65 -4.23 -6.94
C ASP A 57 0.53 -4.10 -5.96
N PHE A 58 0.99 -2.88 -5.74
CA PHE A 58 2.04 -2.58 -4.77
C PHE A 58 1.95 -1.13 -4.26
N GLU A 59 2.38 -0.90 -3.03
CA GLU A 59 2.42 0.43 -2.42
C GLU A 59 3.82 0.71 -1.90
N VAL A 60 4.42 1.81 -2.36
CA VAL A 60 5.72 2.28 -1.87
C VAL A 60 5.49 3.21 -0.68
N MET A 61 6.09 2.85 0.44
CA MET A 61 6.01 3.58 1.69
C MET A 61 7.35 4.23 2.01
N SER A 62 7.33 5.51 2.34
CA SER A 62 8.53 6.25 2.73
C SER A 62 8.26 7.15 3.93
N LYS A 63 9.21 7.16 4.86
CA LYS A 63 9.30 8.09 6.00
C LYS A 63 10.26 9.24 5.74
N LEU A 64 10.89 9.26 4.57
CA LEU A 64 11.96 10.20 4.24
C LEU A 64 11.65 10.94 2.94
N CYS A 65 11.89 12.24 2.97
CA CYS A 65 12.05 13.04 1.77
C CYS A 65 13.35 13.82 1.91
N GLU A 66 14.15 13.82 0.84
CA GLU A 66 15.44 14.48 0.80
C GLU A 66 15.31 15.99 1.03
N GLU A 67 14.38 16.66 0.35
CA GLU A 67 14.16 18.10 0.51
C GLU A 67 13.70 18.46 1.92
N CYS A 68 12.82 17.65 2.52
CA CYS A 68 12.44 17.78 3.93
C CYS A 68 13.63 17.60 4.87
N GLN A 69 14.53 16.66 4.57
CA GLN A 69 15.73 16.41 5.38
C GLN A 69 16.72 17.58 5.28
N GLN A 70 16.96 18.09 4.07
CA GLN A 70 17.80 19.27 3.86
C GLN A 70 17.25 20.49 4.60
N THR A 71 15.94 20.71 4.57
CA THR A 71 15.29 21.82 5.28
C THR A 71 15.53 21.74 6.79
N LYS A 72 15.47 20.53 7.37
CA LYS A 72 15.81 20.32 8.80
C LYS A 72 17.29 20.57 9.12
N LEU A 73 18.20 20.24 8.20
CA LEU A 73 19.64 20.43 8.38
C LEU A 73 20.06 21.91 8.35
N ILE A 74 19.31 22.77 7.65
CA ILE A 74 19.62 24.21 7.54
C ILE A 74 19.26 24.96 8.84
N HIS A 75 18.72 24.29 9.87
CA HIS A 75 18.31 24.90 11.14
C HIS A 75 17.43 26.16 10.97
N ILE A 76 16.60 26.16 9.94
CA ILE A 76 15.53 27.16 9.82
C ILE A 76 14.58 26.85 10.98
N GLU A 77 14.63 27.65 12.05
CA GLU A 77 13.65 27.58 13.13
C GLU A 77 12.23 27.80 12.57
N ASP A 78 11.20 27.53 13.38
CA ASP A 78 9.78 27.57 13.00
C ASP A 78 9.36 28.98 12.53
N THR A 79 9.70 29.28 11.28
CA THR A 79 9.67 30.60 10.64
C THR A 79 8.73 30.53 9.44
N ALA A 80 8.25 31.69 9.01
CA ALA A 80 7.43 31.80 7.82
C ALA A 80 8.12 31.18 6.58
N GLU A 81 9.45 31.24 6.48
CA GLU A 81 10.21 30.66 5.38
C GLU A 81 10.11 29.12 5.33
N LEU A 82 10.14 28.45 6.48
CA LEU A 82 9.95 27.00 6.57
C LEU A 82 8.55 26.60 6.10
N HIS A 83 7.54 27.37 6.48
CA HIS A 83 6.16 27.14 6.04
C HIS A 83 6.01 27.28 4.52
N PHE A 84 6.47 28.39 3.93
CA PHE A 84 6.39 28.58 2.47
C PHE A 84 7.16 27.50 1.70
N ARG A 85 8.33 27.09 2.20
CA ARG A 85 9.12 26.03 1.58
C ARG A 85 8.40 24.68 1.63
N TYR A 86 7.79 24.34 2.77
CA TYR A 86 6.98 23.14 2.88
C TYR A 86 5.75 23.20 1.97
N GLU A 87 5.03 24.32 1.92
CA GLU A 87 3.86 24.48 1.05
C GLU A 87 4.21 24.28 -0.43
N GLY A 88 5.33 24.87 -0.90
CA GLY A 88 5.80 24.66 -2.27
C GLY A 88 6.28 23.24 -2.57
N HIS A 89 6.73 22.51 -1.56
CA HIS A 89 7.21 21.13 -1.68
C HIS A 89 6.12 20.08 -1.46
N ARG A 90 5.00 20.44 -0.82
CA ARG A 90 3.99 19.50 -0.30
C ARG A 90 3.56 18.45 -1.31
N ASP A 91 3.28 18.87 -2.54
CA ASP A 91 2.80 18.00 -3.61
C ASP A 91 3.89 17.08 -4.20
N PHE A 92 5.16 17.38 -3.93
CA PHE A 92 6.34 16.61 -4.34
C PHE A 92 6.96 15.82 -3.19
N CYS A 93 6.36 15.90 -1.99
CA CYS A 93 6.89 15.26 -0.80
C CYS A 93 6.85 13.74 -0.93
N SER A 94 8.03 13.13 -0.79
CA SER A 94 8.17 11.67 -0.86
C SER A 94 7.76 10.97 0.44
N ILE A 95 7.47 11.70 1.52
CA ILE A 95 7.00 11.11 2.78
C ILE A 95 5.54 10.68 2.59
N THR A 96 5.32 9.38 2.57
CA THR A 96 3.98 8.78 2.47
C THR A 96 3.50 8.17 3.78
N TYR A 97 4.35 8.16 4.81
CA TYR A 97 4.05 7.59 6.12
C TYR A 97 4.79 8.25 7.28
N VAL A 98 4.09 8.38 8.42
CA VAL A 98 4.66 8.83 9.70
C VAL A 98 4.36 7.77 10.76
N GLY A 99 5.40 7.13 11.31
CA GLY A 99 5.26 6.07 12.31
C GLY A 99 6.44 5.10 12.32
N SER A 100 6.26 3.94 12.97
CA SER A 100 7.29 2.88 13.02
C SER A 100 7.34 2.07 11.73
N SER A 101 8.49 1.45 11.43
CA SER A 101 8.61 0.64 10.21
C SER A 101 7.69 -0.59 10.20
N GLY A 102 7.40 -1.18 11.36
CA GLY A 102 6.43 -2.29 11.43
C GLY A 102 4.99 -1.84 11.12
N SER A 103 4.61 -0.62 11.49
CA SER A 103 3.28 -0.10 11.17
C SER A 103 3.16 0.43 9.72
N MET A 104 4.28 0.65 9.03
CA MET A 104 4.27 0.94 7.58
C MET A 104 3.65 -0.20 6.78
N GLU A 105 3.86 -1.45 7.19
CA GLU A 105 3.30 -2.62 6.52
C GLU A 105 1.79 -2.64 6.61
N VAL A 106 1.26 -2.45 7.82
CA VAL A 106 -0.19 -2.37 8.06
C VAL A 106 -0.79 -1.23 7.24
N LYS A 107 -0.13 -0.07 7.19
CA LYS A 107 -0.63 1.08 6.42
C LYS A 107 -0.56 0.87 4.91
N ALA A 108 0.45 0.16 4.40
CA ALA A 108 0.51 -0.24 2.99
C ALA A 108 -0.63 -1.20 2.65
N ALA A 109 -0.88 -2.20 3.50
CA ALA A 109 -1.97 -3.15 3.32
C ALA A 109 -3.33 -2.44 3.20
N ILE A 110 -3.62 -1.52 4.14
CA ILE A 110 -4.85 -0.71 4.11
C ILE A 110 -5.01 0.02 2.77
N LYS A 111 -3.98 0.75 2.32
CA LYS A 111 -4.04 1.49 1.05
C LYS A 111 -4.26 0.58 -0.17
N LEU A 112 -3.68 -0.62 -0.15
CA LEU A 112 -3.81 -1.60 -1.24
C LEU A 112 -5.21 -2.19 -1.31
N LEU A 113 -5.81 -2.50 -0.16
CA LEU A 113 -7.17 -3.05 -0.09
C LEU A 113 -8.23 -1.97 -0.33
N GLU A 114 -8.05 -0.75 0.19
CA GLU A 114 -8.99 0.37 -0.03
C GLU A 114 -9.18 0.70 -1.52
N ARG A 115 -8.14 0.51 -2.34
CA ARG A 115 -8.21 0.78 -3.78
C ARG A 115 -8.48 -0.45 -4.65
N SER A 116 -8.59 -1.65 -4.07
CA SER A 116 -8.70 -2.88 -4.86
C SER A 116 -9.97 -2.89 -5.72
N GLU A 117 -11.10 -2.45 -5.16
CA GLU A 117 -12.37 -2.44 -5.90
C GLU A 117 -12.33 -1.46 -7.07
N SER A 118 -11.59 -0.34 -6.92
CA SER A 118 -11.38 0.63 -8.01
C SER A 118 -10.59 0.07 -9.19
N ILE A 119 -9.83 -1.02 -8.97
CA ILE A 119 -9.11 -1.75 -10.02
C ILE A 119 -9.84 -3.04 -10.44
N GLY A 120 -11.09 -3.22 -9.95
CA GLY A 120 -11.98 -4.32 -10.29
C GLY A 120 -11.66 -5.65 -9.63
N LEU A 121 -10.95 -5.64 -8.50
CA LEU A 121 -10.58 -6.85 -7.74
C LEU A 121 -10.98 -6.69 -6.26
N ARG A 122 -11.49 -7.74 -5.64
CA ARG A 122 -11.75 -7.76 -4.20
C ARG A 122 -10.99 -8.92 -3.58
N TYR A 123 -10.23 -8.62 -2.53
CA TYR A 123 -9.36 -9.63 -1.90
C TYR A 123 -10.14 -10.33 -0.78
N THR A 124 -10.63 -11.54 -1.04
CA THR A 124 -11.49 -12.31 -0.10
C THR A 124 -10.74 -13.38 0.67
N SER A 125 -9.45 -13.56 0.40
CA SER A 125 -8.59 -14.43 1.19
C SER A 125 -7.18 -13.85 1.21
N LEU A 126 -6.57 -13.76 2.39
CA LEU A 126 -5.24 -13.20 2.58
C LEU A 126 -4.25 -14.24 3.14
N LEU A 127 -3.18 -14.52 2.39
CA LEU A 127 -2.04 -15.33 2.84
C LEU A 127 -0.86 -14.44 3.26
N SER A 128 -0.42 -14.54 4.51
CA SER A 128 0.67 -13.75 5.10
C SER A 128 1.73 -14.63 5.76
N ASP A 129 2.88 -14.02 6.07
CA ASP A 129 4.07 -14.62 6.72
C ASP A 129 3.89 -15.07 8.19
N GLY A 130 2.75 -14.76 8.80
CA GLY A 130 2.39 -15.15 10.16
C GLY A 130 2.27 -13.99 11.16
N ASP A 131 2.72 -12.75 10.83
CA ASP A 131 2.39 -11.57 11.63
C ASP A 131 0.96 -11.10 11.30
N SER A 132 0.02 -11.39 12.19
CA SER A 132 -1.40 -11.13 11.95
C SER A 132 -1.82 -9.66 12.13
N LYS A 133 -0.91 -8.73 12.45
CA LYS A 133 -1.26 -7.31 12.69
C LYS A 133 -1.98 -6.66 11.51
N ALA A 134 -1.50 -6.90 10.27
CA ALA A 134 -2.14 -6.34 9.09
C ALA A 134 -3.54 -6.94 8.91
N PHE A 135 -3.67 -8.26 9.02
CA PHE A 135 -4.95 -8.97 8.91
C PHE A 135 -5.99 -8.49 9.96
N LEU A 136 -5.57 -8.35 11.22
CA LEU A 136 -6.43 -7.88 12.30
C LEU A 136 -6.95 -6.46 12.02
N GLU A 137 -6.06 -5.54 11.67
CA GLU A 137 -6.42 -4.14 11.39
C GLU A 137 -7.37 -4.03 10.17
N LEU A 138 -7.16 -4.84 9.13
CA LEU A 138 -8.02 -4.87 7.95
C LEU A 138 -9.45 -5.33 8.28
N ASN A 139 -9.57 -6.39 9.09
CA ASN A 139 -10.87 -6.90 9.53
C ASN A 139 -11.58 -5.95 10.50
N GLU A 140 -10.86 -5.30 11.42
CA GLU A 140 -11.43 -4.28 12.31
C GLU A 140 -11.98 -3.08 11.54
N ARG A 141 -11.30 -2.67 10.46
CA ARG A 141 -11.75 -1.57 9.59
C ARG A 141 -12.93 -1.92 8.69
N LYS A 142 -13.22 -3.21 8.48
CA LYS A 142 -14.26 -3.69 7.56
C LYS A 142 -14.12 -3.06 6.17
N ILE A 143 -12.94 -3.19 5.56
CA ILE A 143 -12.58 -2.51 4.30
C ILE A 143 -13.63 -2.73 3.18
N TYR A 144 -14.22 -3.93 3.10
CA TYR A 144 -15.26 -4.26 2.13
C TYR A 144 -16.69 -4.28 2.73
N GLY A 145 -16.86 -3.68 3.91
CA GLY A 145 -18.12 -3.68 4.65
C GLY A 145 -18.31 -4.92 5.54
N SER A 146 -19.47 -5.01 6.21
CA SER A 146 -19.75 -6.08 7.18
C SER A 146 -20.18 -7.42 6.57
N GLN A 147 -20.30 -7.48 5.25
CA GLN A 147 -20.77 -8.67 4.52
C GLN A 147 -19.62 -9.53 3.98
N VAL A 148 -18.41 -8.97 3.95
CA VAL A 148 -17.22 -9.62 3.41
C VAL A 148 -16.14 -9.61 4.48
N GLU A 149 -15.74 -10.81 4.90
CA GLU A 149 -14.55 -11.02 5.71
C GLU A 149 -13.37 -11.37 4.80
N ILE A 150 -12.17 -10.92 5.18
CA ILE A 150 -10.90 -11.16 4.47
C ILE A 150 -10.25 -12.42 5.00
#